data_AF-K9FCT5-F1
#
_entry.id   AF-K9FCT5-F1
#
_cell.length_a   1.000
_cell.length_b   1.000
_cell.length_c   1.000
_cell.angle_alpha   90.00
_cell.angle_beta   90.00
_cell.angle_gamma   90.00
#
_symmetry.space_group_name_H-M   'P 1'
#
loop_
_entity.id
_entity.type
_entity.pdbx_description
1 polymer ?
#
loop_
_entity_poly.entity_id
_entity_poly.type
_entity_poly.pdbx_seq_one_letter_code
_entity_poly.pdbx_strand_id
1 'polypeptide(L)'
;MYERLHKATEFAKQRPRKYLWERNSHFYIPAVHGIWEEFMKKIDQEMPGHDNSSVWGPHPAEGIDIEGQAILPPVPRPGDEPGTWGVSEEADLITWLPHFNPVGTDGPFRGRVFNFPQDQETPRRAAVVAMSCISARLLSTLLKNRVKSGIGLASEMSPISWALYYGLKAVQVPQPVYHNSKWDPEELNRRVNPGEPGKVNAGLGSIWSWGQHDDIIYNTTFMFNSEFAEKLYRAWLGYDGAEEWDKC
;
A
#
# COMPACT_ATOMS: atom_id res chain seq x y z
N MET A 1 14.63 1.30 -16.33
CA MET A 1 13.63 2.00 -15.47
C MET A 1 12.29 2.17 -16.18
N TYR A 2 12.25 2.69 -17.41
CA TYR A 2 11.00 2.90 -18.19
C TYR A 2 10.13 1.64 -18.33
N GLU A 3 10.71 0.50 -18.73
CA GLU A 3 9.97 -0.76 -18.92
C GLU A 3 9.32 -1.27 -17.61
N ARG A 4 10.00 -1.10 -16.46
CA ARG A 4 9.46 -1.52 -15.15
C ARG A 4 8.25 -0.68 -14.74
N LEU A 5 8.32 0.64 -14.94
CA LEU A 5 7.19 1.53 -14.68
C LEU A 5 6.03 1.25 -15.62
N HIS A 6 6.29 0.99 -16.90
CA HIS A 6 5.25 0.63 -17.85
C HIS A 6 4.55 -0.68 -17.46
N LYS A 7 5.29 -1.73 -17.08
CA LYS A 7 4.71 -2.98 -16.57
C LYS A 7 3.90 -2.77 -15.29
N ALA A 8 4.34 -1.89 -14.40
CA ALA A 8 3.60 -1.52 -13.19
C ALA A 8 2.25 -0.85 -13.54
N THR A 9 2.24 0.05 -14.52
CA THR A 9 1.02 0.67 -15.04
C THR A 9 0.08 -0.36 -15.67
N GLU A 10 0.58 -1.26 -16.52
CA GLU A 10 -0.24 -2.31 -17.15
C GLU A 10 -0.79 -3.30 -16.11
N PHE A 11 0.01 -3.67 -15.11
CA PHE A 11 -0.47 -4.46 -13.98
C PHE A 11 -1.60 -3.74 -13.24
N ALA A 12 -1.41 -2.46 -12.94
CA ALA A 12 -2.37 -1.64 -12.21
C ALA A 12 -3.71 -1.49 -12.97
N LYS A 13 -3.66 -1.32 -14.30
CA LYS A 13 -4.84 -1.29 -15.17
C LYS A 13 -5.71 -2.54 -15.05
N GLN A 14 -5.09 -3.71 -14.97
CA GLN A 14 -5.80 -4.99 -14.90
C GLN A 14 -6.43 -5.24 -13.52
N ARG A 15 -6.14 -4.44 -12.49
CA ARG A 15 -6.67 -4.67 -11.15
C ARG A 15 -8.11 -4.16 -11.03
N PRO A 16 -9.08 -5.01 -10.62
CA PRO A 16 -10.41 -4.53 -10.27
C PRO A 16 -10.39 -3.77 -8.95
N ARG A 17 -11.38 -2.91 -8.73
CA ARG A 17 -11.56 -2.14 -7.48
C ARG A 17 -12.13 -2.97 -6.33
N LYS A 18 -12.90 -4.02 -6.65
CA LYS A 18 -13.43 -4.98 -5.66
C LYS A 18 -12.27 -5.55 -4.83
N TYR A 19 -12.31 -5.35 -3.51
CA TYR A 19 -11.27 -5.77 -2.56
C TYR A 19 -9.83 -5.33 -2.88
N LEU A 20 -9.68 -4.21 -3.59
CA LEU A 20 -8.36 -3.71 -4.00
C LEU A 20 -7.50 -3.30 -2.81
N TRP A 21 -8.08 -2.60 -1.85
CA TRP A 21 -7.35 -2.10 -0.68
C TRP A 21 -6.84 -3.22 0.22
N GLU A 22 -7.59 -4.31 0.30
CA GLU A 22 -7.29 -5.51 1.07
C GLU A 22 -6.23 -6.35 0.37
N ARG A 23 -6.24 -6.43 -0.96
CA ARG A 23 -5.09 -7.00 -1.69
C ARG A 23 -3.84 -6.14 -1.51
N ASN A 24 -3.97 -4.82 -1.63
CA ASN A 24 -2.85 -3.90 -1.49
C ASN A 24 -2.23 -3.91 -0.08
N SER A 25 -2.93 -4.40 0.95
CA SER A 25 -2.41 -4.46 2.32
C SER A 25 -1.50 -5.64 2.60
N HIS A 26 -1.31 -6.53 1.63
CA HIS A 26 -0.46 -7.71 1.80
C HIS A 26 0.90 -7.54 1.12
N PHE A 27 1.95 -8.00 1.78
CA PHE A 27 3.14 -8.48 1.11
C PHE A 27 2.79 -9.78 0.38
N TYR A 28 2.89 -9.76 -0.94
CA TYR A 28 2.68 -10.95 -1.75
C TYR A 28 3.90 -11.87 -1.72
N ILE A 29 3.72 -13.09 -1.22
CA ILE A 29 4.77 -14.12 -1.15
C ILE A 29 4.34 -15.27 -2.05
N PRO A 30 4.92 -15.44 -3.27
CA PRO A 30 4.49 -16.47 -4.21
C PRO A 30 4.50 -17.89 -3.64
N ALA A 31 5.45 -18.19 -2.75
CA ALA A 31 5.56 -19.51 -2.12
C ALA A 31 4.37 -19.85 -1.19
N VAL A 32 3.65 -18.84 -0.69
CA VAL A 32 2.48 -19.01 0.21
C VAL A 32 1.17 -18.73 -0.53
N HIS A 33 1.19 -17.72 -1.41
CA HIS A 33 -0.01 -17.21 -2.08
C HIS A 33 -0.26 -17.83 -3.47
N GLY A 34 0.68 -18.61 -3.99
CA GLY A 34 0.58 -19.22 -5.31
C GLY A 34 0.81 -18.21 -6.42
N ILE A 35 0.03 -18.30 -7.50
CA ILE A 35 0.00 -17.27 -8.55
C ILE A 35 -0.95 -16.14 -8.17
N TRP A 36 -0.84 -14.99 -8.85
CA TRP A 36 -1.58 -13.79 -8.48
C TRP A 36 -3.11 -14.00 -8.54
N GLU A 37 -3.60 -14.77 -9.50
CA GLU A 37 -5.01 -15.11 -9.64
C GLU A 37 -5.55 -15.92 -8.45
N GLU A 38 -4.74 -16.84 -7.92
CA GLU A 38 -5.07 -17.62 -6.73
C GLU A 38 -5.10 -16.72 -5.49
N PHE A 39 -4.14 -15.81 -5.36
CA PHE A 39 -4.12 -14.81 -4.31
C PHE A 39 -5.37 -13.91 -4.33
N MET A 40 -5.75 -13.39 -5.51
CA MET A 40 -6.97 -12.59 -5.64
C MET A 40 -8.21 -13.37 -5.21
N LYS A 41 -8.32 -14.62 -5.67
CA LYS A 41 -9.45 -15.50 -5.33
C LYS A 41 -9.50 -15.79 -3.82
N LYS A 42 -8.34 -15.98 -3.18
CA LYS A 42 -8.24 -16.19 -1.74
C LYS A 42 -8.76 -14.98 -0.96
N ILE A 43 -8.33 -13.76 -1.32
CA ILE A 43 -8.83 -12.53 -0.69
C ILE A 43 -10.35 -12.40 -0.89
N ASP A 44 -10.85 -12.62 -2.10
CA ASP A 44 -12.29 -12.58 -2.39
C ASP A 44 -13.10 -13.58 -1.54
N GLN A 45 -12.51 -14.71 -1.15
CA GLN A 45 -13.14 -15.73 -0.31
C GLN A 45 -13.07 -15.42 1.19
N GLU A 46 -12.10 -14.63 1.62
CA GLU A 46 -11.90 -14.25 3.03
C GLU A 46 -12.71 -13.01 3.44
N MET A 47 -13.11 -12.18 2.48
CA MET A 47 -13.82 -10.93 2.74
C MET A 47 -15.31 -11.02 3.11
N PRO A 48 -16.08 -12.07 2.77
CA PRO A 48 -17.46 -12.19 3.24
C PRO A 48 -17.56 -12.10 4.78
N GLY A 49 -18.40 -11.18 5.28
CA GLY A 49 -18.51 -10.88 6.71
C GLY A 49 -17.61 -9.75 7.21
N HIS A 50 -16.69 -9.25 6.37
CA HIS A 50 -15.75 -8.17 6.67
C HIS A 50 -16.05 -6.86 5.91
N ASP A 51 -17.27 -6.72 5.37
CA ASP A 51 -17.69 -5.56 4.56
C ASP A 51 -17.49 -4.22 5.29
N ASN A 52 -17.73 -4.18 6.61
CA ASN A 52 -17.60 -2.96 7.42
C ASN A 52 -16.14 -2.47 7.56
N SER A 53 -15.17 -3.37 7.43
CA SER A 53 -13.75 -3.01 7.42
C SER A 53 -13.20 -2.78 6.01
N SER A 54 -13.97 -3.13 4.99
CA SER A 54 -13.53 -3.03 3.61
C SER A 54 -13.62 -1.61 3.08
N VAL A 55 -12.65 -1.19 2.28
CA VAL A 55 -12.70 0.12 1.61
C VAL A 55 -13.42 -0.04 0.28
N TRP A 56 -14.68 0.41 0.24
CA TRP A 56 -15.51 0.41 -0.94
C TRP A 56 -16.03 1.80 -1.28
N GLY A 57 -15.46 2.44 -2.31
CA GLY A 57 -15.80 3.81 -2.68
C GLY A 57 -15.09 4.89 -1.85
N PRO A 58 -15.55 6.16 -1.94
CA PRO A 58 -14.92 7.29 -1.28
C PRO A 58 -15.18 7.30 0.22
N HIS A 59 -14.14 7.61 1.01
CA HIS A 59 -14.23 7.77 2.47
C HIS A 59 -13.67 9.13 2.88
N PRO A 60 -14.35 10.24 2.58
CA PRO A 60 -13.80 11.57 2.80
C PRO A 60 -13.60 11.85 4.30
N ALA A 61 -12.47 12.48 4.63
CA ALA A 61 -12.27 13.11 5.93
C ALA A 61 -13.16 14.35 6.07
N GLU A 62 -13.46 14.74 7.31
CA GLU A 62 -14.16 15.96 7.63
C GLU A 62 -13.40 17.18 7.08
N GLY A 63 -14.14 18.09 6.44
CA GLY A 63 -13.55 19.26 5.77
C GLY A 63 -13.00 18.98 4.36
N ILE A 64 -13.03 17.73 3.87
CA ILE A 64 -12.80 17.42 2.44
C ILE A 64 -14.12 17.53 1.69
N ASP A 65 -14.24 18.58 0.88
CA ASP A 65 -15.32 18.70 -0.09
C ASP A 65 -14.98 17.92 -1.37
N ILE A 66 -15.76 16.88 -1.64
CA ILE A 66 -15.56 16.01 -2.79
C ILE A 66 -16.21 16.54 -4.08
N GLU A 67 -17.00 17.63 -4.04
CA GLU A 67 -17.54 18.41 -5.19
C GLU A 67 -17.99 17.57 -6.42
N GLY A 68 -18.54 16.35 -6.20
CA GLY A 68 -18.92 15.43 -7.28
C GLY A 68 -17.76 14.81 -8.07
N GLN A 69 -16.51 15.01 -7.63
CA GLN A 69 -15.30 14.44 -8.22
C GLN A 69 -15.00 13.02 -7.71
N ALA A 70 -15.74 12.56 -6.69
CA ALA A 70 -15.56 11.22 -6.14
C ALA A 70 -16.06 10.13 -7.10
N ILE A 71 -15.34 9.01 -7.13
CA ILE A 71 -15.73 7.84 -7.91
C ILE A 71 -16.56 6.92 -7.03
N LEU A 72 -17.86 6.84 -7.31
CA LEU A 72 -18.80 6.00 -6.57
C LEU A 72 -18.83 4.57 -7.12
N PRO A 73 -18.97 3.55 -6.25
CA PRO A 73 -19.11 2.18 -6.70
C PRO A 73 -20.44 1.95 -7.42
N PRO A 74 -20.48 1.04 -8.41
CA PRO A 74 -21.70 0.74 -9.17
C PRO A 74 -22.74 -0.04 -8.37
N VAL A 75 -22.33 -0.67 -7.27
CA VAL A 75 -23.18 -1.46 -6.37
C VAL A 75 -22.88 -1.12 -4.92
N PRO A 76 -23.84 -1.28 -3.98
CA PRO A 76 -23.64 -0.88 -2.58
C PRO A 76 -22.55 -1.64 -1.83
N ARG A 77 -22.31 -2.91 -2.16
CA ARG A 77 -21.33 -3.77 -1.47
C ARG A 77 -20.33 -4.36 -2.46
N PRO A 78 -19.05 -4.52 -2.06
CA PRO A 78 -18.03 -5.11 -2.93
C PRO A 78 -18.34 -6.57 -3.30
N GLY A 79 -18.96 -7.33 -2.38
CA GLY A 79 -19.33 -8.73 -2.61
C GLY A 79 -20.33 -8.92 -3.77
N ASP A 80 -21.17 -7.91 -4.03
CA ASP A 80 -22.17 -7.92 -5.10
C ASP A 80 -21.59 -7.50 -6.46
N GLU A 81 -20.34 -7.02 -6.51
CA GLU A 81 -19.69 -6.62 -7.77
C GLU A 81 -19.01 -7.82 -8.44
N PRO A 82 -19.17 -8.04 -9.75
CA PRO A 82 -18.62 -9.20 -10.46
C PRO A 82 -17.10 -9.19 -10.66
N GLY A 83 -16.37 -8.17 -10.22
CA GLY A 83 -14.92 -8.03 -10.41
C GLY A 83 -14.54 -7.31 -11.71
N THR A 84 -15.44 -6.52 -12.29
CA THR A 84 -15.24 -5.82 -13.58
C THR A 84 -14.96 -4.34 -13.40
N TRP A 85 -15.44 -3.75 -12.30
CA TRP A 85 -15.30 -2.32 -12.07
C TRP A 85 -13.83 -1.92 -11.83
N GLY A 86 -13.36 -0.95 -12.62
CA GLY A 86 -12.00 -0.44 -12.60
C GLY A 86 -11.00 -1.27 -13.41
N VAL A 87 -11.39 -2.38 -14.04
CA VAL A 87 -10.53 -3.07 -15.01
C VAL A 87 -10.35 -2.18 -16.24
N SER A 88 -9.12 -2.13 -16.78
CA SER A 88 -8.69 -1.23 -17.87
C SER A 88 -8.66 0.26 -17.51
N GLU A 89 -9.05 0.64 -16.28
CA GLU A 89 -8.89 1.99 -15.75
C GLU A 89 -7.45 2.20 -15.27
N GLU A 90 -6.83 3.31 -15.66
CA GLU A 90 -5.53 3.76 -15.12
C GLU A 90 -5.62 3.96 -13.60
N ALA A 91 -4.55 3.60 -12.89
CA ALA A 91 -4.46 3.89 -11.46
C ALA A 91 -4.07 5.35 -11.21
N ASP A 92 -4.73 5.99 -10.24
CA ASP A 92 -4.36 7.33 -9.79
C ASP A 92 -3.12 7.34 -8.90
N LEU A 93 -2.88 6.22 -8.22
CA LEU A 93 -1.73 6.04 -7.36
C LEU A 93 -1.16 4.64 -7.56
N ILE A 94 0.15 4.55 -7.78
CA ILE A 94 0.91 3.30 -7.73
C ILE A 94 1.94 3.42 -6.61
N THR A 95 1.92 2.46 -5.67
CA THR A 95 2.92 2.32 -4.61
C THR A 95 3.63 0.97 -4.73
N TRP A 96 4.74 0.82 -4.01
CA TRP A 96 5.59 -0.36 -4.10
C TRP A 96 5.54 -1.26 -2.85
N LEU A 97 5.21 -0.67 -1.70
CA LEU A 97 4.97 -1.38 -0.45
C LEU A 97 3.48 -1.37 -0.08
N PRO A 98 3.05 -2.33 0.76
CA PRO A 98 1.65 -2.49 1.14
C PRO A 98 1.00 -1.24 1.72
N HIS A 99 -0.29 -1.08 1.41
CA HIS A 99 -1.16 -0.05 1.97
C HIS A 99 -1.63 -0.48 3.35
N PHE A 100 -1.65 0.41 4.32
CA PHE A 100 -2.17 0.07 5.64
C PHE A 100 -2.92 1.23 6.29
N ASN A 101 -3.68 0.93 7.33
CA ASN A 101 -4.28 1.93 8.19
C ASN A 101 -3.29 2.27 9.32
N PRO A 102 -2.72 3.49 9.36
CA PRO A 102 -1.78 3.86 10.41
C PRO A 102 -2.48 4.16 11.75
N VAL A 103 -3.81 4.32 11.77
CA VAL A 103 -4.56 4.50 13.03
C VAL A 103 -4.42 3.24 13.89
N GLY A 104 -4.03 3.41 15.15
CA GLY A 104 -3.82 2.33 16.10
C GLY A 104 -2.48 1.57 15.96
N THR A 105 -1.65 1.90 14.97
CA THR A 105 -0.22 1.51 14.96
C THR A 105 0.56 2.37 15.95
N ASP A 106 1.85 2.09 16.19
CA ASP A 106 2.74 2.97 16.96
C ASP A 106 3.87 3.61 16.11
N GLY A 107 3.86 3.42 14.79
CA GLY A 107 4.89 3.90 13.86
C GLY A 107 5.10 5.42 13.82
N PRO A 108 6.25 5.90 13.28
CA PRO A 108 6.74 7.27 13.43
C PRO A 108 5.83 8.36 12.87
N PHE A 109 5.11 8.07 11.78
CA PHE A 109 4.29 9.06 11.09
C PHE A 109 2.80 8.99 11.44
N ARG A 110 2.38 8.02 12.28
CA ARG A 110 0.96 7.78 12.55
C ARG A 110 0.19 9.03 12.99
N GLY A 111 0.87 9.89 13.76
CA GLY A 111 0.27 11.07 14.37
C GLY A 111 0.54 12.39 13.65
N ARG A 112 1.17 12.34 12.48
CA ARG A 112 1.46 13.53 11.66
C ARG A 112 0.24 13.93 10.84
N VAL A 113 -0.80 14.38 11.55
CA VAL A 113 -2.04 14.94 11.01
C VAL A 113 -2.05 16.44 11.30
N PHE A 114 -2.40 17.25 10.31
CA PHE A 114 -2.35 18.71 10.41
C PHE A 114 -3.68 19.33 9.99
N ASN A 115 -4.26 20.12 10.89
CA ASN A 115 -5.43 20.98 10.67
C ASN A 115 -6.74 20.27 10.23
N PHE A 116 -6.80 18.94 10.26
CA PHE A 116 -8.06 18.23 10.09
C PHE A 116 -8.94 18.38 11.35
N PRO A 117 -10.25 18.63 11.22
CA PRO A 117 -11.16 18.72 12.38
C PRO A 117 -11.16 17.48 13.26
N GLN A 118 -11.01 16.30 12.65
CA GLN A 118 -10.99 14.99 13.33
C GLN A 118 -9.65 14.67 14.00
N ASP A 119 -8.62 15.50 13.82
CA ASP A 119 -7.25 15.28 14.33
C ASP A 119 -6.78 13.82 14.13
N GLN A 120 -6.46 13.10 15.21
CA GLN A 120 -5.91 11.75 15.13
C GLN A 120 -6.91 10.69 14.64
N GLU A 121 -8.21 10.99 14.64
CA GLU A 121 -9.28 10.12 14.14
C GLU A 121 -9.55 10.31 12.65
N THR A 122 -8.84 11.23 11.98
CA THR A 122 -8.96 11.46 10.53
C THR A 122 -8.75 10.14 9.77
N PRO A 123 -9.71 9.69 8.93
CA PRO A 123 -9.54 8.48 8.14
C PRO A 123 -8.32 8.67 7.24
N ARG A 124 -7.39 7.72 7.22
CA ARG A 124 -6.16 7.85 6.43
C ARG A 124 -5.59 6.49 6.11
N ARG A 125 -4.78 6.45 5.06
CA ARG A 125 -3.97 5.28 4.69
C ARG A 125 -2.52 5.72 4.57
N ALA A 126 -1.63 4.74 4.59
CA ALA A 126 -0.20 4.94 4.48
C ALA A 126 0.39 3.88 3.56
N ALA A 127 1.46 4.22 2.87
CA ALA A 127 2.34 3.28 2.19
C ALA A 127 3.78 3.74 2.41
N VAL A 128 4.58 2.88 3.04
CA VAL A 128 5.95 3.24 3.42
C VAL A 128 6.88 3.25 2.22
N VAL A 129 7.90 4.09 2.36
CA VAL A 129 8.71 4.73 1.33
C VAL A 129 7.83 5.62 0.48
N ALA A 130 8.02 6.93 0.62
CA ALA A 130 7.30 7.98 -0.13
C ALA A 130 7.70 8.04 -1.63
N MET A 131 7.76 6.89 -2.29
CA MET A 131 8.00 6.71 -3.72
C MET A 131 6.72 6.17 -4.35
N SER A 132 6.12 6.95 -5.23
CA SER A 132 4.87 6.58 -5.90
C SER A 132 4.76 7.21 -7.28
N CYS A 133 3.97 6.60 -8.16
CA CYS A 133 3.47 7.27 -9.36
C CYS A 133 2.10 7.87 -9.02
N ILE A 134 1.94 9.17 -9.25
CA ILE A 134 0.74 9.93 -8.86
C ILE A 134 0.15 10.56 -10.11
N SER A 135 -1.15 10.37 -10.34
CA SER A 135 -1.85 11.00 -11.46
C SER A 135 -1.97 12.52 -11.27
N ALA A 136 -2.03 13.26 -12.38
CA ALA A 136 -2.25 14.70 -12.35
C ALA A 136 -3.57 15.06 -11.63
N ARG A 137 -4.61 14.22 -11.77
CA ARG A 137 -5.90 14.35 -11.08
C ARG A 137 -5.71 14.30 -9.56
N LEU A 138 -5.10 13.22 -9.05
CA LEU A 138 -4.87 13.05 -7.61
C LEU A 138 -4.02 14.19 -7.04
N LEU A 139 -2.93 14.55 -7.72
CA LEU A 139 -2.06 15.64 -7.28
C LEU A 139 -2.79 17.00 -7.25
N SER A 140 -3.62 17.28 -8.26
CA SER A 140 -4.40 18.53 -8.33
C SER A 140 -5.41 18.62 -7.19
N THR A 141 -6.14 17.55 -6.92
CA THR A 141 -7.14 17.52 -5.84
C THR A 141 -6.48 17.66 -4.47
N LEU A 142 -5.37 16.94 -4.24
CA LEU A 142 -4.56 17.07 -3.03
C LEU A 142 -4.12 18.51 -2.81
N LEU A 143 -3.54 19.14 -3.83
CA LEU A 143 -3.06 20.51 -3.76
C LEU A 143 -4.21 21.49 -3.50
N LYS A 144 -5.33 21.34 -4.20
CA LYS A 144 -6.52 22.18 -4.01
C LYS A 144 -7.02 22.14 -2.57
N ASN A 145 -7.18 20.95 -1.98
CA ASN A 145 -7.66 20.85 -0.60
C ASN A 145 -6.64 21.43 0.40
N ARG A 146 -5.35 21.21 0.19
CA ARG A 146 -4.29 21.79 1.03
C ARG A 146 -4.29 23.31 0.98
N VAL A 147 -4.43 23.90 -0.21
CA VAL A 147 -4.45 25.36 -0.37
C VAL A 147 -5.74 25.97 0.20
N LYS A 148 -6.89 25.33 -0.02
CA LYS A 148 -8.21 25.82 0.44
C LYS A 148 -8.35 25.75 1.97
N SER A 149 -7.94 24.64 2.57
CA SER A 149 -8.26 24.31 3.97
C SER A 149 -7.05 24.22 4.90
N GLY A 150 -5.82 24.35 4.38
CA GLY A 150 -4.59 24.27 5.18
C GLY A 150 -4.29 22.89 5.78
N ILE A 151 -5.01 21.85 5.34
CA ILE A 151 -4.91 20.48 5.87
C ILE A 151 -3.70 19.72 5.30
N GLY A 152 -3.19 18.76 6.08
CA GLY A 152 -2.06 17.95 5.65
C GLY A 152 -1.89 16.65 6.43
N LEU A 153 -1.16 15.72 5.82
CA LEU A 153 -0.68 14.48 6.42
C LEU A 153 0.83 14.35 6.12
N ALA A 154 1.52 13.39 6.75
CA ALA A 154 2.87 13.03 6.34
C ALA A 154 2.95 12.62 4.85
N SER A 155 4.16 12.64 4.28
CA SER A 155 4.41 12.32 2.86
C SER A 155 3.92 10.92 2.47
N GLU A 156 4.18 9.91 3.31
CA GLU A 156 3.77 8.51 3.11
C GLU A 156 2.26 8.29 3.22
N MET A 157 1.54 9.25 3.80
CA MET A 157 0.08 9.18 4.00
C MET A 157 -0.70 10.03 3.00
N SER A 158 -0.10 11.12 2.47
CA SER A 158 -0.86 12.14 1.76
C SER A 158 -1.48 11.65 0.44
N PRO A 159 -0.72 11.13 -0.56
CA PRO A 159 -1.32 10.74 -1.84
C PRO A 159 -2.37 9.64 -1.69
N ILE A 160 -2.08 8.65 -0.85
CA ILE A 160 -2.95 7.49 -0.63
C ILE A 160 -4.22 7.85 0.14
N SER A 161 -4.16 8.75 1.12
CA SER A 161 -5.35 9.19 1.85
C SER A 161 -6.26 10.05 0.97
N TRP A 162 -5.70 10.87 0.08
CA TRP A 162 -6.52 11.57 -0.90
C TRP A 162 -7.13 10.62 -1.94
N ALA A 163 -6.43 9.54 -2.30
CA ALA A 163 -7.03 8.50 -3.12
C ALA A 163 -8.21 7.83 -2.41
N LEU A 164 -8.09 7.56 -1.10
CA LEU A 164 -9.18 7.07 -0.25
C LEU A 164 -10.37 8.04 -0.23
N TYR A 165 -10.13 9.34 0.00
CA TYR A 165 -11.20 10.34 0.15
C TYR A 165 -12.08 10.46 -1.09
N TYR A 166 -11.47 10.41 -2.27
CA TYR A 166 -12.15 10.57 -3.55
C TYR A 166 -12.53 9.23 -4.21
N GLY A 167 -12.27 8.09 -3.55
CA GLY A 167 -12.54 6.78 -4.11
C GLY A 167 -11.71 6.48 -5.37
N LEU A 168 -10.52 7.07 -5.49
CA LEU A 168 -9.62 6.92 -6.62
C LEU A 168 -8.93 5.56 -6.61
N LYS A 169 -8.44 5.12 -7.77
CA LYS A 169 -7.81 3.80 -7.90
C LYS A 169 -6.37 3.86 -7.41
N ALA A 170 -6.13 3.39 -6.19
CA ALA A 170 -4.80 3.22 -5.63
C ALA A 170 -4.38 1.75 -5.72
N VAL A 171 -3.24 1.45 -6.32
CA VAL A 171 -2.73 0.09 -6.51
C VAL A 171 -1.36 -0.03 -5.86
N GLN A 172 -1.17 -1.09 -5.07
CA GLN A 172 0.17 -1.54 -4.71
C GLN A 172 0.65 -2.55 -5.76
N VAL A 173 1.87 -2.35 -6.26
CA VAL A 173 2.50 -3.28 -7.20
C VAL A 173 3.42 -4.20 -6.40
N PRO A 174 3.20 -5.53 -6.43
CA PRO A 174 4.02 -6.51 -5.71
C PRO A 174 5.36 -6.70 -6.42
N GLN A 175 6.25 -5.72 -6.29
CA GLN A 175 7.59 -5.82 -6.84
C GLN A 175 8.42 -6.87 -6.08
N PRO A 176 9.44 -7.48 -6.73
CA PRO A 176 10.38 -8.34 -6.02
C PRO A 176 11.11 -7.57 -4.92
N VAL A 177 11.04 -8.09 -3.68
CA VAL A 177 11.78 -7.60 -2.52
C VAL A 177 12.57 -8.78 -1.95
N TYR A 178 13.89 -8.67 -1.95
CA TYR A 178 14.79 -9.72 -1.48
C TYR A 178 15.21 -9.45 -0.04
N HIS A 179 15.46 -10.52 0.71
CA HIS A 179 15.93 -10.45 2.09
C HIS A 179 17.38 -10.91 2.17
N ASN A 180 18.13 -10.34 3.11
CA ASN A 180 19.49 -10.76 3.43
C ASN A 180 19.55 -12.14 4.13
N SER A 181 18.40 -12.64 4.61
CA SER A 181 18.29 -13.89 5.35
C SER A 181 17.31 -14.83 4.67
N LYS A 182 17.54 -16.15 4.79
CA LYS A 182 16.56 -17.16 4.41
C LYS A 182 15.45 -17.22 5.46
N TRP A 183 14.22 -17.12 5.01
CA TRP A 183 13.02 -17.23 5.82
C TRP A 183 12.21 -18.47 5.43
N ASP A 184 11.56 -19.10 6.42
CA ASP A 184 10.42 -19.97 6.13
C ASP A 184 9.29 -19.08 5.56
N PRO A 185 8.78 -19.35 4.34
CA PRO A 185 7.75 -18.54 3.72
C PRO A 185 6.48 -18.38 4.58
N GLU A 186 6.05 -19.42 5.29
CA GLU A 186 4.82 -19.37 6.10
C GLU A 186 5.01 -18.51 7.35
N GLU A 187 6.17 -18.62 7.99
CA GLU A 187 6.52 -17.77 9.13
C GLU A 187 6.65 -16.31 8.70
N LEU A 188 7.32 -16.06 7.57
CA LEU A 188 7.43 -14.71 7.03
C LEU A 188 6.04 -14.14 6.75
N ASN A 189 5.17 -14.89 6.05
CA ASN A 189 3.81 -14.46 5.75
C ASN A 189 3.03 -14.06 7.01
N ARG A 190 3.09 -14.88 8.06
CA ARG A 190 2.40 -14.59 9.34
C ARG A 190 2.88 -13.28 9.96
N ARG A 191 4.17 -12.98 9.87
CA ARG A 191 4.78 -11.77 10.47
C ARG A 191 4.61 -10.51 9.63
N VAL A 192 4.60 -10.62 8.31
CA VAL A 192 4.47 -9.46 7.40
C VAL A 192 3.04 -9.13 7.01
N ASN A 193 2.12 -10.08 7.17
CA ASN A 193 0.69 -9.91 6.92
C ASN A 193 -0.17 -10.20 8.16
N PRO A 194 0.12 -9.62 9.35
CA PRO A 194 -0.69 -9.82 10.54
C PRO A 194 -2.04 -9.11 10.41
N GLY A 195 -3.04 -9.63 11.12
CA GLY A 195 -4.38 -9.04 11.20
C GLY A 195 -5.46 -9.90 10.53
N GLU A 196 -6.71 -9.58 10.81
CA GLU A 196 -7.88 -10.22 10.20
C GLU A 196 -8.16 -9.64 8.79
N PRO A 197 -8.92 -10.36 7.93
CA PRO A 197 -9.38 -9.82 6.65
C PRO A 197 -10.00 -8.42 6.79
N GLY A 198 -9.63 -7.51 5.90
CA GLY A 198 -10.01 -6.09 5.96
C GLY A 198 -9.17 -5.21 6.90
N LYS A 199 -8.35 -5.80 7.79
CA LYS A 199 -7.48 -5.08 8.73
C LYS A 199 -6.04 -5.59 8.75
N VAL A 200 -5.60 -6.25 7.67
CA VAL A 200 -4.21 -6.67 7.52
C VAL A 200 -3.29 -5.46 7.61
N ASN A 201 -2.20 -5.61 8.37
CA ASN A 201 -1.24 -4.56 8.68
C ASN A 201 -1.82 -3.33 9.41
N ALA A 202 -2.94 -3.47 10.11
CA ALA A 202 -3.48 -2.43 11.00
C ALA A 202 -3.25 -2.73 12.49
N GLY A 203 -3.34 -1.69 13.33
CA GLY A 203 -3.22 -1.84 14.79
C GLY A 203 -1.80 -2.09 15.29
N LEU A 204 -1.65 -2.33 16.60
CA LEU A 204 -0.34 -2.49 17.25
C LEU A 204 0.46 -3.68 16.70
N GLY A 205 -0.21 -4.76 16.31
CA GLY A 205 0.43 -5.93 15.72
C GLY A 205 0.88 -5.77 14.27
N SER A 206 0.66 -4.60 13.65
CA SER A 206 1.12 -4.31 12.29
C SER A 206 2.64 -4.40 12.17
N ILE A 207 3.15 -4.85 11.02
CA ILE A 207 4.58 -4.75 10.73
C ILE A 207 5.08 -3.30 10.76
N TRP A 208 4.19 -2.33 10.49
CA TRP A 208 4.53 -0.90 10.50
C TRP A 208 4.58 -0.28 11.90
N SER A 209 4.37 -1.09 12.94
CA SER A 209 4.63 -0.74 14.32
C SER A 209 6.12 -0.93 14.70
N TRP A 210 6.59 -0.18 15.69
CA TRP A 210 7.94 -0.27 16.23
C TRP A 210 8.27 -1.68 16.72
N GLY A 211 9.49 -2.13 16.42
CA GLY A 211 9.99 -3.44 16.82
C GLY A 211 9.36 -4.63 16.10
N GLN A 212 8.36 -4.43 15.23
CA GLN A 212 7.74 -5.51 14.46
C GLN A 212 8.46 -5.75 13.12
N HIS A 213 9.16 -4.75 12.59
CA HIS A 213 9.76 -4.77 11.26
C HIS A 213 11.29 -4.87 11.24
N ASP A 214 11.98 -4.69 12.36
CA ASP A 214 13.42 -4.40 12.36
C ASP A 214 14.25 -5.54 11.74
N ASP A 215 13.96 -6.79 12.11
CA ASP A 215 14.67 -7.97 11.59
C ASP A 215 14.21 -8.42 10.19
N ILE A 216 13.08 -7.88 9.72
CA ILE A 216 12.49 -8.19 8.42
C ILE A 216 12.75 -7.05 7.43
N ILE A 217 12.03 -5.93 7.55
CA ILE A 217 11.96 -4.85 6.57
C ILE A 217 13.31 -4.14 6.42
N TYR A 218 14.06 -3.90 7.50
CA TYR A 218 15.40 -3.30 7.39
C TYR A 218 16.44 -4.25 6.79
N ASN A 219 16.16 -5.55 6.70
CA ASN A 219 16.99 -6.51 6.00
C ASN A 219 16.55 -6.78 4.55
N THR A 220 15.68 -5.93 3.99
CA THR A 220 15.19 -6.05 2.62
C THR A 220 15.86 -5.14 1.61
N THR A 221 15.81 -5.47 0.33
CA THR A 221 16.28 -4.59 -0.75
C THR A 221 15.45 -3.32 -0.96
N PHE A 222 14.36 -3.11 -0.20
CA PHE A 222 13.45 -1.99 -0.44
C PHE A 222 12.94 -1.36 0.87
N MET A 223 13.84 -0.70 1.59
CA MET A 223 13.52 0.14 2.75
C MET A 223 14.57 1.25 2.92
N PHE A 224 14.16 2.42 3.42
CA PHE A 224 15.03 3.59 3.55
C PHE A 224 16.21 3.40 4.52
N ASN A 225 16.11 2.47 5.47
CA ASN A 225 17.16 2.18 6.45
C ASN A 225 17.72 0.76 6.28
N SER A 226 17.72 0.22 5.06
CA SER A 226 18.25 -1.12 4.84
C SER A 226 19.76 -1.12 4.58
N GLU A 227 20.49 -1.84 5.43
CA GLU A 227 21.91 -2.16 5.20
C GLU A 227 22.11 -3.11 4.01
N PHE A 228 21.14 -3.97 3.72
CA PHE A 228 21.29 -4.99 2.67
C PHE A 228 21.32 -4.36 1.28
N ALA A 229 20.43 -3.40 1.03
CA ALA A 229 20.43 -2.64 -0.22
C ALA A 229 21.75 -1.89 -0.44
N GLU A 230 22.33 -1.30 0.62
CA GLU A 230 23.64 -0.65 0.55
C GLU A 230 24.74 -1.66 0.21
N LYS A 231 24.81 -2.79 0.92
CA LYS A 231 25.81 -3.85 0.68
C LYS A 231 25.77 -4.33 -0.77
N LEU A 232 24.58 -4.61 -1.30
CA LEU A 232 24.42 -5.03 -2.69
C LEU A 232 24.89 -3.96 -3.68
N TYR A 233 24.54 -2.70 -3.43
CA TYR A 233 24.95 -1.59 -4.30
C TYR A 233 26.46 -1.35 -4.27
N ARG A 234 27.10 -1.45 -3.11
CA ARG A 234 28.56 -1.34 -2.95
C ARG A 234 29.30 -2.48 -3.66
N ALA A 235 28.83 -3.72 -3.50
CA ALA A 235 29.36 -4.88 -4.20
C ALA A 235 29.27 -4.70 -5.73
N TRP A 236 28.13 -4.20 -6.23
CA TRP A 236 27.96 -3.89 -7.66
C TRP A 236 28.93 -2.82 -8.18
N LEU A 237 29.29 -1.84 -7.34
CA LEU A 237 30.30 -0.83 -7.67
C LEU A 237 31.75 -1.33 -7.52
N GLY A 238 31.96 -2.59 -7.11
CA GLY A 238 33.29 -3.19 -6.92
C GLY A 238 33.91 -2.92 -5.55
N TYR A 239 33.13 -2.43 -4.57
CA TYR A 239 33.56 -2.27 -3.18
C TYR A 239 33.17 -3.51 -2.34
N ASP A 240 33.88 -3.75 -1.23
CA ASP A 240 33.52 -4.68 -0.14
C ASP A 240 32.94 -6.06 -0.57
N GLY A 241 33.81 -7.04 -0.80
CA GLY A 241 33.39 -8.45 -0.98
C GLY A 241 32.86 -8.80 -2.38
N ALA A 242 33.11 -7.97 -3.40
CA ALA A 242 32.69 -8.21 -4.78
C ALA A 242 33.07 -9.62 -5.32
N GLU A 243 34.22 -10.18 -4.91
CA GLU A 243 34.65 -11.53 -5.31
C GLU A 243 33.85 -12.68 -4.66
N GLU A 244 33.16 -12.46 -3.54
CA GLU A 244 32.33 -13.49 -2.90
C GLU A 244 30.99 -13.71 -3.62
N TRP A 245 30.51 -12.70 -4.36
CA TRP A 245 29.22 -12.72 -5.05
C TRP A 245 29.29 -13.30 -6.47
N ASP A 246 30.47 -13.42 -7.08
CA ASP A 246 30.69 -14.10 -8.37
C ASP A 246 30.47 -15.63 -8.29
N LYS A 247 30.25 -16.17 -7.09
CA LYS A 247 30.09 -17.61 -6.83
C LYS A 247 28.65 -18.05 -6.49
N CYS A 248 27.68 -17.13 -6.52
CA CYS A 248 26.27 -17.41 -6.23
C CYS A 248 25.43 -17.52 -7.51
#